data_AF-A0A498EEQ1-F1
#
_entry.id   AF-A0A498EEQ1-F1
#
_cell.length_a   1.000
_cell.length_b   1.000
_cell.length_c   1.000
_cell.angle_alpha   90.00
_cell.angle_beta   90.00
_cell.angle_gamma   90.00
#
_symmetry.space_group_name_H-M   'P 1'
#
loop_
_entity.id
_entity.type
_entity.pdbx_description
1 polymer ?
#
loop_
_entity_poly.entity_id
_entity_poly.type
_entity_poly.pdbx_seq_one_letter_code
_entity_poly.pdbx_strand_id
1 'polypeptide(L)'
;MVFKIEPEPPDDSDDGEDKESRPDGFYRGSFDDTNDFLKYLDEFYGYYPGSHLQIIPGVTSHSKEEFINELMRSGQGWYEEHEYGAVSRLISDEENETGIYFVKRDSDGLFTIVTNDSKSDYVDGDLIPDLKRVYNTQVMQVSSRQIRQLVKDMVSANDQAKATEFHLRRRRGESNPSIPDEFDTDNKRTLSYWGDDGATALPHLLDTFGVRISKICLEIPDVIRFRIDESGVLKLESGSIIDLLYERVDGLTDKMVNGKKAYDSADVDTIKLGDMEVSQASPALITPSDGSEFDYETIEGTIESLRQRNYAPVDPIVETDPVYFTTTIYDVSNGLYFDLRGDSQSMRLFPRDGSEDLRTFFGVLESVQENVEKDAQSQENVEVVQE
;
A
#
# COMPACT_ATOMS: atom_id res chain seq x y z
N MET A 1 -13.19 6.81 18.61
CA MET A 1 -14.42 6.03 18.43
C MET A 1 -14.68 5.82 16.97
N VAL A 2 -14.49 4.57 16.55
CA VAL A 2 -14.91 4.10 15.24
C VAL A 2 -16.44 4.19 15.14
N PHE A 3 -16.97 4.66 14.01
CA PHE A 3 -18.42 4.72 13.79
C PHE A 3 -19.07 3.33 13.95
N LYS A 4 -20.34 3.29 14.34
CA LYS A 4 -21.06 2.04 14.61
C LYS A 4 -22.19 1.82 13.59
N ILE A 5 -22.15 0.69 12.91
CA ILE A 5 -23.24 0.24 12.05
C ILE A 5 -24.36 -0.29 12.95
N GLU A 6 -25.58 0.21 12.76
CA GLU A 6 -26.74 -0.16 13.56
C GLU A 6 -27.49 -1.30 12.85
N PRO A 7 -27.66 -2.49 13.45
CA PRO A 7 -28.30 -3.61 12.77
C PRO A 7 -29.82 -3.44 12.66
N GLU A 8 -30.45 -2.75 13.61
CA GLU A 8 -31.89 -2.59 13.72
C GLU A 8 -32.24 -1.19 14.26
N PRO A 9 -33.43 -0.64 13.93
CA PRO A 9 -33.89 0.62 14.49
C PRO A 9 -34.06 0.54 16.02
N PRO A 10 -33.80 1.63 16.76
CA PRO A 10 -33.98 1.66 18.20
C PRO A 10 -35.45 1.46 18.55
N ASP A 11 -35.72 0.57 19.52
CA ASP A 11 -37.07 0.25 19.99
C ASP A 11 -37.90 1.51 20.28
N ASP A 12 -39.18 1.49 19.89
CA ASP A 12 -40.11 2.63 20.02
C ASP A 12 -40.47 2.99 21.48
N SER A 13 -39.92 2.28 22.46
CA SER A 13 -40.16 2.53 23.89
C SER A 13 -39.25 3.58 24.53
N ASP A 14 -38.28 4.13 23.79
CA ASP A 14 -37.37 5.16 24.30
C ASP A 14 -37.83 6.56 23.84
N ASP A 15 -38.60 7.24 24.72
CA ASP A 15 -39.25 8.55 24.53
C ASP A 15 -38.25 9.75 24.55
N GLY A 16 -37.07 9.58 23.95
CA GLY A 16 -36.02 10.60 23.86
C GLY A 16 -36.07 11.39 22.55
N GLU A 17 -35.96 12.72 22.67
CA GLU A 17 -36.08 13.74 21.62
C GLU A 17 -35.30 13.44 20.31
N ASP A 18 -35.96 13.74 19.18
CA ASP A 18 -35.44 13.73 17.80
C ASP A 18 -34.82 12.42 17.29
N LYS A 19 -35.65 11.35 17.19
CA LYS A 19 -35.38 10.28 16.22
C LYS A 19 -35.54 10.85 14.81
N GLU A 20 -34.51 11.52 14.28
CA GLU A 20 -34.41 11.74 12.83
C GLU A 20 -34.58 10.36 12.17
N SER A 21 -35.68 10.17 11.45
CA SER A 21 -35.93 8.94 10.71
C SER A 21 -34.76 8.72 9.78
N ARG A 22 -33.90 7.75 10.12
CA ARG A 22 -32.82 7.32 9.25
C ARG A 22 -33.42 6.86 7.92
N PRO A 23 -32.75 7.09 6.78
CA PRO A 23 -33.22 6.63 5.49
C PRO A 23 -33.33 5.10 5.45
N ASP A 24 -34.16 4.60 4.54
CA ASP A 24 -34.28 3.17 4.27
C ASP A 24 -32.89 2.58 3.94
N GLY A 25 -32.59 1.40 4.50
CA GLY A 25 -31.29 0.73 4.28
C GLY A 25 -30.16 1.17 5.22
N PHE A 26 -30.35 2.22 6.03
CA PHE A 26 -29.37 2.64 7.04
C PHE A 26 -29.10 1.55 8.09
N TYR A 27 -30.17 0.87 8.53
CA TYR A 27 -30.05 -0.24 9.47
C TYR A 27 -29.66 -1.52 8.74
N ARG A 28 -28.53 -2.12 9.11
CA ARG A 28 -27.96 -3.23 8.36
C ARG A 28 -27.29 -4.25 9.27
N GLY A 29 -27.86 -5.46 9.34
CA GLY A 29 -27.33 -6.56 10.13
C GLY A 29 -26.29 -7.44 9.43
N SER A 30 -26.12 -7.31 8.10
CA SER A 30 -25.15 -8.11 7.35
C SER A 30 -24.82 -7.50 5.98
N PHE A 31 -23.65 -7.84 5.46
CA PHE A 31 -23.16 -7.52 4.12
C PHE A 31 -22.79 -8.79 3.37
N ASP A 32 -23.19 -8.86 2.11
CA ASP A 32 -22.94 -10.02 1.26
C ASP A 32 -21.48 -10.11 0.82
N ASP A 33 -20.86 -8.96 0.51
CA ASP A 33 -19.49 -8.86 0.02
C ASP A 33 -18.87 -7.46 0.26
N THR A 34 -17.62 -7.28 -0.19
CA THR A 34 -16.90 -6.00 -0.14
C THR A 34 -17.65 -4.86 -0.82
N ASN A 35 -18.22 -5.09 -2.01
CA ASN A 35 -18.87 -4.02 -2.77
C ASN A 35 -20.16 -3.59 -2.09
N ASP A 36 -20.91 -4.52 -1.52
CA ASP A 36 -22.12 -4.25 -0.75
C ASP A 36 -21.83 -3.37 0.47
N PHE A 37 -20.75 -3.66 1.19
CA PHE A 37 -20.28 -2.84 2.30
C PHE A 37 -19.84 -1.44 1.85
N LEU A 38 -19.06 -1.33 0.78
CA LEU A 38 -18.59 -0.03 0.28
C LEU A 38 -19.75 0.84 -0.23
N LYS A 39 -20.78 0.24 -0.85
CA LYS A 39 -22.00 0.96 -1.27
C LYS A 39 -22.77 1.51 -0.07
N TYR A 40 -22.90 0.70 0.97
CA TYR A 40 -23.52 1.13 2.22
C TYR A 40 -22.78 2.34 2.81
N LEU A 41 -21.44 2.27 2.84
CA LEU A 41 -20.66 3.40 3.31
C LEU A 41 -20.87 4.62 2.42
N ASP A 42 -20.81 4.51 1.09
CA ASP A 42 -21.06 5.63 0.18
C ASP A 42 -22.39 6.35 0.42
N GLU A 43 -23.43 5.59 0.74
CA GLU A 43 -24.77 6.14 0.99
C GLU A 43 -24.90 6.76 2.38
N PHE A 44 -24.27 6.16 3.39
CA PHE A 44 -24.58 6.46 4.78
C PHE A 44 -23.43 7.05 5.61
N TYR A 45 -22.19 7.10 5.11
CA TYR A 45 -21.07 7.56 5.94
C TYR A 45 -21.22 9.00 6.42
N GLY A 46 -21.90 9.85 5.63
CA GLY A 46 -22.21 11.24 5.99
C GLY A 46 -23.15 11.38 7.21
N TYR A 47 -23.83 10.32 7.62
CA TYR A 47 -24.68 10.28 8.80
C TYR A 47 -23.91 9.96 10.10
N TYR A 48 -22.64 9.55 10.00
CA TYR A 48 -21.81 9.26 11.16
C TYR A 48 -21.02 10.49 11.62
N PRO A 49 -20.80 10.64 12.94
CA PRO A 49 -19.96 11.70 13.48
C PRO A 49 -18.50 11.49 13.09
N GLY A 50 -17.82 12.58 12.73
CA GLY A 50 -16.45 12.57 12.23
C GLY A 50 -16.44 12.69 10.70
N SER A 51 -16.00 13.83 10.20
CA SER A 51 -16.23 14.25 8.81
C SER A 51 -15.41 13.51 7.74
N HIS A 52 -14.66 12.47 8.10
CA HIS A 52 -13.72 11.84 7.18
C HIS A 52 -13.52 10.35 7.48
N LEU A 53 -13.36 9.57 6.41
CA LEU A 53 -12.97 8.18 6.49
C LEU A 53 -11.49 8.02 6.14
N GLN A 54 -10.78 7.28 6.97
CA GLN A 54 -9.48 6.70 6.65
C GLN A 54 -9.73 5.33 6.04
N ILE A 55 -9.16 5.10 4.87
CA ILE A 55 -9.27 3.87 4.09
C ILE A 55 -7.85 3.38 3.85
N ILE A 56 -7.61 2.12 4.22
CA ILE A 56 -6.28 1.52 4.21
C ILE A 56 -6.39 0.22 3.40
N PRO A 57 -6.10 0.27 2.09
CA PRO A 57 -6.07 -0.92 1.27
C PRO A 57 -4.75 -1.68 1.49
N GLY A 58 -4.80 -2.99 1.30
CA GLY A 58 -3.60 -3.83 1.36
C GLY A 58 -3.87 -5.21 0.80
N VAL A 59 -2.84 -6.04 0.77
CA VAL A 59 -2.92 -7.43 0.30
C VAL A 59 -2.42 -8.37 1.39
N THR A 60 -3.05 -9.52 1.51
CA THR A 60 -2.65 -10.56 2.47
C THR A 60 -2.81 -11.95 1.87
N SER A 61 -1.91 -12.86 2.23
CA SER A 61 -2.04 -14.28 1.88
C SER A 61 -2.89 -15.06 2.88
N HIS A 62 -3.29 -14.43 3.99
CA HIS A 62 -4.15 -15.04 5.00
C HIS A 62 -5.61 -15.11 4.54
N SER A 63 -6.34 -16.12 5.02
CA SER A 63 -7.80 -16.06 5.09
C SER A 63 -8.27 -14.92 6.01
N LYS A 64 -9.56 -14.56 5.95
CA LYS A 64 -10.16 -13.56 6.85
C LYS A 64 -9.90 -13.92 8.32
N GLU A 65 -10.16 -15.17 8.70
CA GLU A 65 -9.99 -15.67 10.06
C GLU A 65 -8.51 -15.67 10.50
N GLU A 66 -7.60 -16.12 9.64
CA GLU A 66 -6.16 -16.12 9.94
C GLU A 66 -5.64 -14.69 10.13
N PHE A 67 -6.04 -13.75 9.26
CA PHE A 67 -5.65 -12.35 9.37
C PHE A 67 -6.10 -11.76 10.71
N ILE A 68 -7.37 -11.95 11.08
CA ILE A 68 -7.92 -11.45 12.35
C ILE A 68 -7.14 -12.06 13.51
N ASN A 69 -6.91 -13.38 13.51
CA ASN A 69 -6.16 -14.06 14.57
C ASN A 69 -4.72 -13.55 14.71
N GLU A 70 -4.04 -13.26 13.59
CA GLU A 70 -2.69 -12.69 13.61
C GLU A 70 -2.69 -11.23 14.09
N LEU A 71 -3.69 -10.43 13.72
CA LEU A 71 -3.86 -9.07 14.25
C LEU A 71 -4.15 -9.10 15.75
N MET A 72 -4.94 -10.05 16.26
CA MET A 72 -5.14 -10.25 17.69
C MET A 72 -3.84 -10.56 18.46
N ARG A 73 -2.84 -11.14 17.77
CA ARG A 73 -1.52 -11.43 18.32
C ARG A 73 -0.53 -10.27 18.20
N SER A 74 -0.82 -9.21 17.43
CA SER A 74 0.12 -8.14 17.10
C SER A 74 0.49 -7.21 18.27
N GLY A 75 -0.31 -7.20 19.35
CA GLY A 75 0.09 -6.63 20.64
C GLY A 75 -0.90 -5.65 21.30
N GLN A 76 -1.89 -5.12 20.59
CA GLN A 76 -2.87 -4.17 21.17
C GLN A 76 -4.12 -4.79 21.78
N GLY A 77 -4.19 -6.12 21.89
CA GLY A 77 -5.36 -6.78 22.48
C GLY A 77 -6.61 -6.65 21.61
N TRP A 78 -6.42 -6.59 20.28
CA TRP A 78 -7.52 -6.60 19.33
C TRP A 78 -8.50 -7.74 19.62
N TYR A 79 -9.78 -7.48 19.41
CA TYR A 79 -10.80 -8.50 19.38
C TYR A 79 -11.88 -8.18 18.34
N GLU A 80 -12.51 -9.23 17.84
CA GLU A 80 -13.68 -9.10 16.98
C GLU A 80 -14.91 -8.85 17.86
N GLU A 81 -15.50 -7.67 17.72
CA GLU A 81 -16.67 -7.28 18.49
C GLU A 81 -17.96 -7.69 17.76
N HIS A 82 -17.98 -7.60 16.42
CA HIS A 82 -19.12 -8.00 15.62
C HIS A 82 -18.75 -8.46 14.22
N GLU A 83 -19.48 -9.45 13.70
CA GLU A 83 -19.38 -9.92 12.31
C GLU A 83 -20.67 -9.60 11.55
N TYR A 84 -20.57 -8.74 10.53
CA TYR A 84 -21.65 -8.37 9.63
C TYR A 84 -21.56 -9.16 8.31
N GLY A 85 -21.49 -10.49 8.39
CA GLY A 85 -21.25 -11.33 7.21
C GLY A 85 -19.83 -11.15 6.65
N ALA A 86 -19.70 -10.55 5.45
CA ALA A 86 -18.39 -10.34 4.82
C ALA A 86 -17.47 -9.36 5.59
N VAL A 87 -18.03 -8.57 6.51
CA VAL A 87 -17.32 -7.48 7.22
C VAL A 87 -17.14 -7.84 8.70
N SER A 88 -15.97 -7.57 9.25
CA SER A 88 -15.70 -7.71 10.69
C SER A 88 -15.42 -6.34 11.31
N ARG A 89 -16.09 -6.02 12.43
CA ARG A 89 -15.76 -4.89 13.29
C ARG A 89 -14.77 -5.36 14.35
N LEU A 90 -13.57 -4.81 14.30
CA LEU A 90 -12.48 -5.13 15.21
C LEU A 90 -12.19 -3.91 16.10
N ILE A 91 -12.05 -4.14 17.40
CA ILE A 91 -11.78 -3.09 18.40
C ILE A 91 -10.40 -3.34 19.01
N SER A 92 -9.60 -2.28 19.14
CA SER A 92 -8.30 -2.30 19.82
C SER A 92 -8.36 -1.66 21.21
N ASP A 93 -9.36 -0.81 21.46
CA ASP A 93 -9.57 -0.16 22.75
C ASP A 93 -11.07 -0.07 23.04
N GLU A 94 -11.52 -0.85 24.03
CA GLU A 94 -12.92 -0.92 24.45
C GLU A 94 -13.38 0.38 25.12
N GLU A 95 -12.52 1.11 25.83
CA GLU A 95 -12.92 2.33 26.55
C GLU A 95 -13.22 3.48 25.59
N ASN A 96 -12.43 3.59 24.52
CA ASN A 96 -12.56 4.65 23.52
C ASN A 96 -13.33 4.20 22.25
N GLU A 97 -13.76 2.94 22.22
CA GLU A 97 -14.28 2.24 21.04
C GLU A 97 -13.43 2.51 19.79
N THR A 98 -12.11 2.48 19.93
CA THR A 98 -11.18 2.70 18.83
C THR A 98 -11.05 1.40 18.05
N GLY A 99 -11.17 1.47 16.73
CA GLY A 99 -11.23 0.26 15.94
C GLY A 99 -11.33 0.46 14.44
N ILE A 100 -11.63 -0.64 13.77
CA ILE A 100 -11.71 -0.71 12.31
C ILE A 100 -12.86 -1.60 11.86
N TYR A 101 -13.32 -1.35 10.65
CA TYR A 101 -14.01 -2.35 9.84
C TYR A 101 -13.02 -2.98 8.88
N PHE A 102 -12.98 -4.30 8.86
CA PHE A 102 -12.14 -5.10 7.98
C PHE A 102 -13.01 -5.85 6.99
N VAL A 103 -12.65 -5.78 5.71
CA VAL A 103 -13.25 -6.57 4.65
C VAL A 103 -12.19 -7.06 3.68
N LYS A 104 -12.35 -8.29 3.17
CA LYS A 104 -11.38 -8.95 2.29
C LYS A 104 -12.07 -9.54 1.06
N ARG A 105 -11.45 -9.37 -0.10
CA ARG A 105 -11.79 -10.04 -1.35
C ARG A 105 -10.97 -11.32 -1.47
N ASP A 106 -11.65 -12.47 -1.50
CA ASP A 106 -10.97 -13.76 -1.47
C ASP A 106 -10.25 -14.12 -2.76
N SER A 107 -10.66 -13.58 -3.91
CA SER A 107 -10.09 -13.94 -5.21
C SER A 107 -8.62 -13.56 -5.37
N ASP A 108 -8.14 -12.55 -4.65
CA ASP A 108 -6.79 -11.99 -4.85
C ASP A 108 -6.13 -11.47 -3.56
N GLY A 109 -6.74 -11.71 -2.40
CA GLY A 109 -6.17 -11.32 -1.13
C GLY A 109 -6.23 -9.82 -0.84
N LEU A 110 -6.87 -9.02 -1.69
CA LEU A 110 -7.06 -7.59 -1.46
C LEU A 110 -7.99 -7.39 -0.26
N PHE A 111 -7.54 -6.64 0.73
CA PHE A 111 -8.35 -6.19 1.85
C PHE A 111 -8.48 -4.68 1.89
N THR A 112 -9.55 -4.22 2.50
CA THR A 112 -9.81 -2.81 2.80
C THR A 112 -10.13 -2.68 4.28
N ILE A 113 -9.39 -1.81 4.95
CA ILE A 113 -9.68 -1.37 6.31
C ILE A 113 -10.30 0.02 6.27
N VAL A 114 -11.37 0.24 7.02
CA VAL A 114 -12.05 1.54 7.13
C VAL A 114 -12.18 1.95 8.59
N THR A 115 -11.86 3.21 8.90
CA THR A 115 -12.07 3.82 10.23
C THR A 115 -12.25 5.34 10.10
N ASN A 116 -12.94 5.97 11.05
CA ASN A 116 -12.99 7.43 11.22
C ASN A 116 -12.11 7.91 12.39
N ASP A 117 -11.32 7.01 13.01
CA ASP A 117 -10.40 7.37 14.08
C ASP A 117 -9.23 8.27 13.60
N SER A 118 -8.56 8.91 14.55
CA SER A 118 -7.50 9.89 14.30
C SER A 118 -6.37 9.30 13.46
N LYS A 119 -6.00 9.98 12.37
CA LYS A 119 -4.89 9.53 11.54
C LYS A 119 -3.57 9.54 12.30
N SER A 120 -3.23 10.64 12.97
CA SER A 120 -1.91 10.78 13.61
C SER A 120 -1.78 9.92 14.84
N ASP A 121 -2.86 9.81 15.61
CA ASP A 121 -2.78 9.22 16.95
C ASP A 121 -3.01 7.71 16.85
N TYR A 122 -4.00 7.29 16.07
CA TYR A 122 -4.38 5.88 15.96
C TYR A 122 -3.85 5.21 14.69
N VAL A 123 -4.15 5.77 13.50
CA VAL A 123 -3.79 5.06 12.26
C VAL A 123 -2.28 4.91 12.12
N ASP A 124 -1.55 6.02 12.20
CA ASP A 124 -0.10 6.03 12.06
C ASP A 124 0.61 5.53 13.34
N GLY A 125 0.00 5.76 14.51
CA GLY A 125 0.57 5.44 15.82
C GLY A 125 0.42 3.98 16.26
N ASP A 126 -0.71 3.36 15.90
CA ASP A 126 -1.13 2.07 16.45
C ASP A 126 -1.43 1.04 15.33
N LEU A 127 -2.40 1.37 14.46
CA LEU A 127 -2.91 0.43 13.45
C LEU A 127 -1.86 0.01 12.41
N ILE A 128 -1.19 0.97 11.77
CA ILE A 128 -0.17 0.66 10.75
C ILE A 128 1.01 -0.13 11.36
N PRO A 129 1.56 0.23 12.53
CA PRO A 129 2.55 -0.59 13.22
C PRO A 129 2.10 -2.03 13.50
N ASP A 130 0.85 -2.23 13.88
CA ASP A 130 0.29 -3.56 14.15
C ASP A 130 0.10 -4.38 12.87
N LEU A 131 -0.46 -3.77 11.81
CA LEU A 131 -0.56 -4.40 10.49
C LEU A 131 0.81 -4.80 9.95
N LYS A 132 1.85 -3.99 10.20
CA LYS A 132 3.23 -4.31 9.83
C LYS A 132 3.80 -5.51 10.59
N ARG A 133 3.21 -5.94 11.71
CA ARG A 133 3.62 -7.16 12.43
C ARG A 133 2.93 -8.41 11.93
N VAL A 134 1.79 -8.28 11.25
CA VAL A 134 1.10 -9.41 10.63
C VAL A 134 1.95 -9.88 9.44
N TYR A 135 2.49 -11.10 9.55
CA TYR A 135 3.28 -11.71 8.48
C TYR A 135 2.45 -11.89 7.20
N ASN A 136 3.07 -11.98 6.02
CA ASN A 136 2.37 -12.18 4.75
C ASN A 136 1.22 -11.19 4.49
N THR A 137 1.40 -9.97 4.98
CA THR A 137 0.46 -8.87 4.83
C THR A 137 1.24 -7.62 4.47
N GLN A 138 0.79 -6.94 3.41
CA GLN A 138 1.34 -5.68 2.97
C GLN A 138 0.23 -4.64 2.86
N VAL A 139 0.34 -3.57 3.64
CA VAL A 139 -0.47 -2.36 3.43
C VAL A 139 0.07 -1.61 2.22
N MET A 140 -0.81 -0.93 1.47
CA MET A 140 -0.38 -0.07 0.37
C MET A 140 0.74 0.86 0.81
N GLN A 141 1.80 0.93 0.00
CA GLN A 141 2.82 1.96 0.10
C GLN A 141 2.83 2.69 -1.23
N VAL A 142 2.91 4.01 -1.17
CA VAL A 142 2.80 4.83 -2.37
C VAL A 142 4.03 5.72 -2.48
N SER A 143 4.83 5.47 -3.50
CA SER A 143 6.02 6.26 -3.74
C SER A 143 5.66 7.67 -4.22
N SER A 144 6.56 8.63 -4.02
CA SER A 144 6.41 9.99 -4.56
C SER A 144 6.21 10.00 -6.08
N ARG A 145 6.74 9.00 -6.81
CA ARG A 145 6.55 8.87 -8.25
C ARG A 145 5.12 8.41 -8.58
N GLN A 146 4.61 7.42 -7.87
CA GLN A 146 3.23 6.95 -8.02
C GLN A 146 2.23 8.07 -7.69
N ILE A 147 2.49 8.87 -6.65
CA ILE A 147 1.64 10.04 -6.35
C ILE A 147 1.73 11.07 -7.49
N ARG A 148 2.92 11.38 -8.01
CA ARG A 148 3.08 12.29 -9.16
C ARG A 148 2.31 11.78 -10.39
N GLN A 149 2.36 10.48 -10.65
CA GLN A 149 1.65 9.85 -11.76
C GLN A 149 0.13 9.92 -11.55
N LEU A 150 -0.36 9.64 -10.34
CA LEU A 150 -1.77 9.82 -9.97
C LEU A 150 -2.27 11.25 -10.22
N VAL A 151 -1.48 12.27 -9.86
CA VAL A 151 -1.82 13.68 -10.16
C VAL A 151 -1.96 13.90 -11.67
N LYS A 152 -0.99 13.39 -12.45
CA LYS A 152 -0.97 13.54 -13.91
C LYS A 152 -2.18 12.86 -14.55
N ASP A 153 -2.53 11.66 -14.11
CA ASP A 153 -3.65 10.90 -14.64
C ASP A 153 -4.98 11.58 -14.31
N MET A 154 -5.15 12.06 -13.07
CA MET A 154 -6.35 12.80 -12.67
C MET A 154 -6.54 14.09 -13.50
N VAL A 155 -5.50 14.91 -13.67
CA VAL A 155 -5.58 16.16 -14.43
C VAL A 155 -5.73 15.93 -15.93
N SER A 156 -5.19 14.81 -16.44
CA SER A 156 -5.37 14.43 -17.85
C SER A 156 -6.78 13.92 -18.14
N ALA A 157 -7.41 13.24 -17.18
CA ALA A 157 -8.76 12.71 -17.30
C ALA A 157 -9.85 13.76 -17.05
N ASN A 158 -9.58 14.77 -16.22
CA ASN A 158 -10.55 15.81 -15.86
C ASN A 158 -9.86 17.18 -15.70
N ASP A 159 -10.28 18.16 -16.50
CA ASP A 159 -9.69 19.51 -16.52
C ASP A 159 -9.98 20.34 -15.25
N GLN A 160 -10.98 19.94 -14.46
CA GLN A 160 -11.29 20.52 -13.16
C GLN A 160 -10.51 19.87 -12.01
N ALA A 161 -9.79 18.77 -12.26
CA ALA A 161 -9.00 18.12 -11.23
C ALA A 161 -7.85 19.02 -10.76
N LYS A 162 -7.65 19.07 -9.44
CA LYS A 162 -6.66 19.93 -8.79
C LYS A 162 -5.88 19.13 -7.75
N ALA A 163 -4.60 19.43 -7.63
CA ALA A 163 -3.82 19.14 -6.43
C ALA A 163 -3.79 20.40 -5.56
N THR A 164 -4.55 20.42 -4.47
CA THR A 164 -4.82 21.65 -3.70
C THR A 164 -3.89 21.86 -2.51
N GLU A 165 -3.29 20.77 -2.00
CA GLU A 165 -2.34 20.79 -0.90
C GLU A 165 -1.33 19.65 -1.08
N PHE A 166 -0.05 19.90 -0.81
CA PHE A 166 0.92 18.81 -0.63
C PHE A 166 2.04 19.17 0.32
N HIS A 167 2.60 18.13 0.92
CA HIS A 167 3.77 18.19 1.80
C HIS A 167 4.90 17.41 1.14
N LEU A 168 6.04 18.08 0.98
CA LEU A 168 7.25 17.54 0.38
C LEU A 168 8.35 17.47 1.44
N ARG A 169 9.16 16.41 1.40
CA ARG A 169 10.26 16.20 2.34
C ARG A 169 11.50 15.69 1.62
N ARG A 170 12.66 16.05 2.16
CA ARG A 170 13.94 15.42 1.86
C ARG A 170 14.61 15.04 3.18
N ARG A 171 15.02 13.79 3.31
CA ARG A 171 15.81 13.34 4.47
C ARG A 171 17.27 13.71 4.26
N ARG A 172 17.98 13.88 5.38
CA ARG A 172 19.43 14.12 5.37
C ARG A 172 20.13 12.86 4.83
N GLY A 173 21.12 13.03 3.97
CA GLY A 173 21.82 11.92 3.30
C GLY A 173 21.17 11.43 2.01
N GLU A 174 19.99 11.95 1.63
CA GLU A 174 19.30 11.58 0.38
C GLU A 174 19.83 12.35 -0.84
N SER A 175 21.11 12.74 -0.86
CA SER A 175 21.74 13.22 -2.09
C SER A 175 21.78 12.06 -3.09
N ASN A 176 20.77 11.99 -3.94
CA ASN A 176 20.66 11.00 -5.00
C ASN A 176 21.03 11.66 -6.34
N PRO A 177 22.05 11.17 -7.07
CA PRO A 177 22.38 11.67 -8.41
C PRO A 177 21.18 11.69 -9.38
N SER A 178 20.20 10.79 -9.17
CA SER A 178 18.98 10.69 -9.98
C SER A 178 17.83 11.60 -9.52
N ILE A 179 18.01 12.39 -8.45
CA ILE A 179 17.04 13.38 -7.98
C ILE A 179 17.72 14.75 -8.07
N PRO A 180 17.38 15.57 -9.07
CA PRO A 180 18.02 16.87 -9.23
C PRO A 180 17.82 17.73 -7.98
N ASP A 181 18.89 18.37 -7.53
CA ASP A 181 18.85 19.40 -6.50
C ASP A 181 19.71 20.55 -6.98
N GLU A 182 19.08 21.65 -7.40
CA GLU A 182 19.79 22.82 -7.91
C GLU A 182 20.72 23.45 -6.87
N PHE A 183 20.46 23.20 -5.58
CA PHE A 183 21.25 23.76 -4.49
C PHE A 183 22.41 22.85 -4.06
N ASP A 184 22.43 21.59 -4.52
CA ASP A 184 23.43 20.56 -4.16
C ASP A 184 23.78 20.58 -2.66
N THR A 185 22.76 20.50 -1.80
CA THR A 185 23.00 20.46 -0.34
C THR A 185 22.43 19.21 0.31
N ASP A 186 23.19 18.65 1.24
CA ASP A 186 22.79 17.52 2.09
C ASP A 186 21.81 17.93 3.22
N ASN A 187 21.04 19.00 3.01
CA ASN A 187 20.16 19.55 4.03
C ASN A 187 18.80 18.84 4.02
N LYS A 188 18.29 18.55 5.22
CA LYS A 188 16.88 18.19 5.40
C LYS A 188 15.99 19.35 4.93
N ARG A 189 14.95 19.04 4.13
CA ARG A 189 13.98 20.05 3.66
C ARG A 189 12.56 19.59 3.92
N THR A 190 11.69 20.55 4.17
CA THR A 190 10.24 20.35 4.23
C THR A 190 9.58 21.53 3.57
N LEU A 191 8.74 21.26 2.57
CA LEU A 191 7.96 22.26 1.87
C LEU A 191 6.50 21.89 2.01
N SER A 192 5.67 22.89 2.23
CA SER A 192 4.22 22.73 2.20
C SER A 192 3.66 23.75 1.24
N TYR A 193 2.73 23.30 0.41
CA TYR A 193 2.12 24.10 -0.64
C TYR A 193 0.61 24.02 -0.51
N TRP A 194 -0.05 25.16 -0.76
CA TRP A 194 -1.51 25.30 -0.85
C TRP A 194 -1.83 26.21 -2.04
N GLY A 195 -2.65 25.72 -2.96
CA GLY A 195 -3.02 26.46 -4.17
C GLY A 195 -3.71 25.56 -5.19
N ASP A 196 -4.53 26.16 -6.04
CA ASP A 196 -5.28 25.44 -7.09
C ASP A 196 -4.39 25.02 -8.26
N ASP A 197 -3.20 25.62 -8.40
CA ASP A 197 -2.20 25.32 -9.43
C ASP A 197 -1.18 24.27 -9.01
N GLY A 198 -1.45 23.54 -7.92
CA GLY A 198 -0.48 22.60 -7.34
C GLY A 198 -0.02 21.51 -8.29
N ALA A 199 -0.87 21.03 -9.21
CA ALA A 199 -0.48 20.05 -10.22
C ALA A 199 0.60 20.59 -11.18
N THR A 200 0.54 21.89 -11.50
CA THR A 200 1.51 22.59 -12.34
C THR A 200 2.79 22.91 -11.57
N ALA A 201 2.66 23.33 -10.31
CA ALA A 201 3.79 23.68 -9.46
C ALA A 201 4.62 22.46 -9.03
N LEU A 202 3.98 21.31 -8.85
CA LEU A 202 4.58 20.12 -8.28
C LEU A 202 5.86 19.64 -8.99
N PRO A 203 5.90 19.43 -10.33
CA PRO A 203 7.13 19.04 -11.02
C PRO A 203 8.30 19.97 -10.74
N HIS A 204 8.06 21.29 -10.80
CA HIS A 204 9.11 22.28 -10.57
C HIS A 204 9.66 22.21 -9.14
N LEU A 205 8.79 22.02 -8.14
CA LEU A 205 9.23 21.92 -6.75
C LEU A 205 10.02 20.64 -6.46
N LEU A 206 9.62 19.51 -7.06
CA LEU A 206 10.34 18.24 -6.92
C LEU A 206 11.74 18.37 -7.54
N ASP A 207 11.82 18.87 -8.77
CA ASP A 207 13.06 18.91 -9.55
C ASP A 207 14.03 20.00 -9.04
N THR A 208 13.54 21.15 -8.57
CA THR A 208 14.40 22.23 -8.09
C THR A 208 14.94 21.97 -6.68
N PHE A 209 14.12 21.39 -5.79
CA PHE A 209 14.50 21.20 -4.37
C PHE A 209 14.93 19.77 -4.02
N GLY A 210 14.91 18.84 -4.96
CA GLY A 210 15.22 17.43 -4.73
C GLY A 210 14.42 16.84 -3.57
N VAL A 211 13.12 17.16 -3.50
CA VAL A 211 12.21 16.70 -2.44
C VAL A 211 11.24 15.65 -2.96
N ARG A 212 10.70 14.83 -2.07
CA ARG A 212 9.72 13.77 -2.35
C ARG A 212 8.36 14.13 -1.77
N ILE A 213 7.29 13.74 -2.44
CA ILE A 213 5.91 13.89 -1.95
C ILE A 213 5.71 12.93 -0.78
N SER A 214 5.40 13.46 0.40
CA SER A 214 4.99 12.66 1.55
C SER A 214 3.47 12.56 1.68
N LYS A 215 2.75 13.57 1.20
CA LYS A 215 1.28 13.67 1.27
C LYS A 215 0.76 14.64 0.22
N ILE A 216 -0.38 14.34 -0.39
CA ILE A 216 -1.09 15.23 -1.31
C ILE A 216 -2.60 15.21 -1.03
N CYS A 217 -3.29 16.30 -1.37
CA CYS A 217 -4.73 16.43 -1.43
C CYS A 217 -5.14 16.63 -2.88
N LEU A 218 -6.03 15.77 -3.37
CA LEU A 218 -6.56 15.78 -4.72
C LEU A 218 -8.06 16.05 -4.68
N GLU A 219 -8.53 16.83 -5.63
CA GLU A 219 -9.90 17.29 -5.68
C GLU A 219 -10.40 17.38 -7.12
N ILE A 220 -11.60 16.87 -7.36
CA ILE A 220 -12.46 17.24 -8.48
C ILE A 220 -13.67 17.94 -7.85
N PRO A 221 -13.84 19.26 -8.08
CA PRO A 221 -14.93 20.02 -7.48
C PRO A 221 -16.29 19.35 -7.65
N ASP A 222 -17.08 19.33 -6.58
CA ASP A 222 -18.42 18.72 -6.50
C ASP A 222 -18.48 17.20 -6.76
N VAL A 223 -17.33 16.53 -6.94
CA VAL A 223 -17.26 15.09 -7.22
C VAL A 223 -16.55 14.34 -6.10
N ILE A 224 -15.29 14.66 -5.86
CA ILE A 224 -14.47 13.93 -4.88
C ILE A 224 -13.32 14.78 -4.36
N ARG A 225 -13.04 14.65 -3.06
CA ARG A 225 -11.87 15.23 -2.41
C ARG A 225 -11.26 14.22 -1.47
N PHE A 226 -9.98 13.91 -1.66
CA PHE A 226 -9.28 12.94 -0.83
C PHE A 226 -7.82 13.32 -0.65
N ARG A 227 -7.21 12.77 0.39
CA ARG A 227 -5.76 12.83 0.62
C ARG A 227 -5.16 11.44 0.55
N ILE A 228 -3.92 11.37 0.08
CA ILE A 228 -3.11 10.15 0.06
C ILE A 228 -1.71 10.49 0.55
N ASP A 229 -1.08 9.57 1.29
CA ASP A 229 0.29 9.71 1.78
C ASP A 229 1.19 8.53 1.39
N GLU A 230 2.48 8.66 1.75
CA GLU A 230 3.49 7.64 1.47
C GLU A 230 3.17 6.27 2.11
N SER A 231 2.42 6.27 3.22
CA SER A 231 1.96 5.08 3.92
C SER A 231 0.74 4.42 3.25
N GLY A 232 0.28 4.95 2.11
CA GLY A 232 -0.89 4.46 1.38
C GLY A 232 -2.22 4.66 2.09
N VAL A 233 -2.27 5.52 3.11
CA VAL A 233 -3.51 5.83 3.82
C VAL A 233 -4.29 6.86 3.02
N LEU A 234 -5.49 6.48 2.60
CA LEU A 234 -6.43 7.33 1.89
C LEU A 234 -7.35 7.99 2.91
N LYS A 235 -7.47 9.31 2.88
CA LYS A 235 -8.46 10.04 3.67
C LYS A 235 -9.51 10.63 2.72
N LEU A 236 -10.71 10.07 2.72
CA LEU A 236 -11.84 10.61 1.96
C LEU A 236 -12.44 11.79 2.74
N GLU A 237 -12.47 12.97 2.11
CA GLU A 237 -13.08 14.18 2.68
C GLU A 237 -14.48 14.44 2.14
N SER A 238 -14.72 14.14 0.87
CA SER A 238 -16.04 14.14 0.23
C SER A 238 -16.03 13.26 -1.02
N GLY A 239 -17.19 12.72 -1.40
CA GLY A 239 -17.37 11.91 -2.60
C GLY A 239 -17.65 10.44 -2.28
N SER A 240 -17.36 9.55 -3.22
CA SER A 240 -17.60 8.11 -3.11
C SER A 240 -16.29 7.35 -2.85
N ILE A 241 -16.32 6.43 -1.89
CA ILE A 241 -15.28 5.44 -1.59
C ILE A 241 -15.09 4.50 -2.78
N ILE A 242 -16.18 4.10 -3.45
CA ILE A 242 -16.11 3.26 -4.65
C ILE A 242 -15.40 4.00 -5.78
N ASP A 243 -15.76 5.27 -6.04
CA ASP A 243 -15.05 6.12 -7.01
C ASP A 243 -13.57 6.24 -6.61
N LEU A 244 -13.28 6.49 -5.33
CA LEU A 244 -11.90 6.56 -4.84
C LEU A 244 -11.11 5.28 -5.15
N LEU A 245 -11.60 4.12 -4.71
CA LEU A 245 -10.87 2.85 -4.75
C LEU A 245 -10.78 2.23 -6.14
N TYR A 246 -11.85 2.32 -6.95
CA TYR A 246 -11.95 1.63 -8.23
C TYR A 246 -11.84 2.53 -9.46
N GLU A 247 -11.84 3.86 -9.30
CA GLU A 247 -11.69 4.78 -10.43
C GLU A 247 -10.49 5.73 -10.25
N ARG A 248 -10.21 6.19 -9.02
CA ARG A 248 -9.10 7.15 -8.79
C ARG A 248 -7.79 6.47 -8.46
N VAL A 249 -7.79 5.47 -7.57
CA VAL A 249 -6.57 4.79 -7.14
C VAL A 249 -6.46 3.34 -7.60
N ASP A 250 -7.30 2.92 -8.54
CA ASP A 250 -7.35 1.55 -9.06
C ASP A 250 -5.97 1.07 -9.54
N GLY A 251 -5.25 1.91 -10.29
CA GLY A 251 -3.90 1.58 -10.74
C GLY A 251 -2.86 1.37 -9.62
N LEU A 252 -3.09 1.91 -8.41
CA LEU A 252 -2.27 1.62 -7.23
C LEU A 252 -2.67 0.27 -6.61
N THR A 253 -3.97 0.02 -6.51
CA THR A 253 -4.54 -1.24 -6.02
C THR A 253 -4.14 -2.43 -6.89
N ASP A 254 -4.21 -2.27 -8.22
CA ASP A 254 -3.78 -3.26 -9.20
C ASP A 254 -2.29 -3.58 -9.09
N LYS A 255 -1.44 -2.59 -8.85
CA LYS A 255 0.00 -2.81 -8.61
C LYS A 255 0.22 -3.69 -7.38
N MET A 256 -0.55 -3.51 -6.31
CA MET A 256 -0.47 -4.40 -5.15
C MET A 256 -0.95 -5.81 -5.46
N VAL A 257 -2.10 -5.95 -6.12
CA VAL A 257 -2.65 -7.25 -6.47
C VAL A 257 -1.70 -8.02 -7.39
N ASN A 258 -1.13 -7.36 -8.39
CA ASN A 258 -0.13 -7.94 -9.28
C ASN A 258 1.18 -8.26 -8.56
N GLY A 259 1.56 -7.44 -7.57
CA GLY A 259 2.70 -7.72 -6.70
C GLY A 259 2.50 -9.01 -5.92
N LYS A 260 1.32 -9.17 -5.30
CA LYS A 260 0.94 -10.37 -4.58
C LYS A 260 0.92 -11.59 -5.50
N LYS A 261 0.29 -11.53 -6.67
CA LYS A 261 0.26 -12.65 -7.62
C LYS A 261 1.65 -13.09 -8.06
N ALA A 262 2.54 -12.13 -8.34
CA ALA A 262 3.93 -12.45 -8.69
C ALA A 262 4.64 -13.15 -7.53
N TYR A 263 4.43 -12.69 -6.30
CA TYR A 263 4.96 -13.35 -5.11
C TYR A 263 4.36 -14.74 -4.87
N ASP A 264 3.03 -14.91 -4.97
CA ASP A 264 2.37 -16.20 -4.79
C ASP A 264 2.80 -17.23 -5.86
N SER A 265 3.22 -16.75 -7.04
CA SER A 265 3.79 -17.59 -8.10
C SER A 265 5.28 -17.92 -7.91
N ALA A 266 5.92 -17.31 -6.91
CA ALA A 266 7.26 -17.68 -6.49
C ALA A 266 7.14 -18.85 -5.51
N ASP A 267 7.89 -19.91 -5.76
CA ASP A 267 7.82 -21.15 -4.99
C ASP A 267 9.22 -21.59 -4.58
N VAL A 268 9.33 -22.29 -3.45
CA VAL A 268 10.57 -22.91 -2.99
C VAL A 268 10.33 -24.41 -2.91
N ASP A 269 10.73 -25.11 -3.95
CA ASP A 269 10.68 -26.56 -4.00
C ASP A 269 11.99 -27.19 -3.53
N THR A 270 11.91 -28.43 -3.07
CA THR A 270 13.09 -29.27 -2.83
C THR A 270 13.05 -30.47 -3.75
N ILE A 271 14.02 -30.55 -4.66
CA ILE A 271 14.14 -31.65 -5.62
C ILE A 271 15.22 -32.61 -5.16
N LYS A 272 14.89 -33.91 -5.19
CA LYS A 272 15.88 -34.97 -4.95
C LYS A 272 16.67 -35.27 -6.22
N LEU A 273 17.95 -34.91 -6.20
CA LEU A 273 18.95 -35.28 -7.21
C LEU A 273 19.82 -36.42 -6.64
N GLY A 274 19.34 -37.65 -6.81
CA GLY A 274 19.98 -38.84 -6.22
C GLY A 274 19.81 -38.86 -4.70
N ASP A 275 20.92 -38.91 -3.96
CA ASP A 275 20.94 -38.85 -2.49
C ASP A 275 21.00 -37.40 -1.95
N MET A 276 21.00 -36.39 -2.82
CA MET A 276 21.07 -34.98 -2.44
C MET A 276 19.72 -34.31 -2.63
N GLU A 277 19.30 -33.53 -1.62
CA GLU A 277 18.18 -32.60 -1.72
C GLU A 277 18.72 -31.23 -2.15
N VAL A 278 18.19 -30.70 -3.25
CA VAL A 278 18.56 -29.40 -3.81
C VAL A 278 17.31 -28.52 -3.80
N SER A 279 17.39 -27.37 -3.14
CA SER A 279 16.32 -26.37 -3.20
C SER A 279 16.30 -25.71 -4.59
N GLN A 280 15.14 -25.74 -5.25
CA GLN A 280 14.85 -25.02 -6.47
C GLN A 280 13.80 -23.96 -6.14
N ALA A 281 14.15 -22.68 -6.30
CA ALA A 281 13.19 -21.59 -6.14
C ALA A 281 12.79 -21.00 -7.50
N SER A 282 11.50 -20.81 -7.71
CA SER A 282 10.94 -19.99 -8.79
C SER A 282 10.90 -18.53 -8.33
N PRO A 283 11.47 -17.57 -9.07
CA PRO A 283 11.59 -16.21 -8.59
C PRO A 283 10.30 -15.42 -8.75
N ALA A 284 10.08 -14.44 -7.88
CA ALA A 284 9.18 -13.34 -8.20
C ALA A 284 9.89 -12.37 -9.16
N LEU A 285 9.27 -12.07 -10.29
CA LEU A 285 9.85 -11.27 -11.37
C LEU A 285 9.46 -9.80 -11.27
N ILE A 286 10.45 -8.92 -11.49
CA ILE A 286 10.26 -7.48 -11.64
C ILE A 286 10.88 -7.05 -12.97
N THR A 287 10.09 -6.41 -13.83
CA THR A 287 10.48 -5.99 -15.17
C THR A 287 10.18 -4.50 -15.41
N PRO A 288 10.90 -3.83 -16.32
CA PRO A 288 10.48 -2.53 -16.83
C PRO A 288 9.14 -2.65 -17.59
N SER A 289 8.21 -1.72 -17.39
CA SER A 289 6.87 -1.80 -18.00
C SER A 289 6.80 -1.35 -19.46
N ASP A 290 7.74 -0.55 -19.92
CA ASP A 290 7.79 0.02 -21.27
C ASP A 290 8.63 -0.82 -22.25
N GLY A 291 9.08 -2.01 -21.82
CA GLY A 291 9.96 -2.89 -22.60
C GLY A 291 11.39 -2.38 -22.73
N SER A 292 11.78 -1.36 -21.96
CA SER A 292 13.16 -0.90 -21.89
C SER A 292 14.01 -1.79 -20.97
N GLU A 293 15.32 -1.54 -20.89
CA GLU A 293 16.26 -2.38 -20.13
C GLU A 293 16.77 -1.71 -18.85
N PHE A 294 17.00 -2.46 -17.77
CA PHE A 294 17.78 -2.02 -16.63
C PHE A 294 19.24 -1.80 -17.04
N ASP A 295 19.77 -0.63 -16.71
CA ASP A 295 21.20 -0.34 -16.82
C ASP A 295 21.92 -0.55 -15.47
N TYR A 296 23.26 -0.45 -15.50
CA TYR A 296 24.08 -0.60 -14.32
C TYR A 296 23.72 0.40 -13.21
N GLU A 297 23.51 1.67 -13.56
CA GLU A 297 23.19 2.73 -12.60
C GLU A 297 21.87 2.44 -11.87
N THR A 298 20.89 1.90 -12.58
CA THR A 298 19.61 1.47 -12.03
C THR A 298 19.80 0.35 -10.99
N ILE A 299 20.61 -0.66 -11.31
CA ILE A 299 20.86 -1.79 -10.42
C ILE A 299 21.63 -1.32 -9.18
N GLU A 300 22.68 -0.52 -9.36
CA GLU A 300 23.48 0.03 -8.26
C GLU A 300 22.62 0.92 -7.34
N GLY A 301 21.79 1.79 -7.92
CA GLY A 301 20.85 2.62 -7.17
C GLY A 301 19.82 1.80 -6.38
N THR A 302 19.33 0.71 -6.97
CA THR A 302 18.42 -0.23 -6.28
C THR A 302 19.10 -0.88 -5.07
N ILE A 303 20.33 -1.39 -5.23
CA ILE A 303 21.11 -2.00 -4.14
C ILE A 303 21.38 -1.00 -3.01
N GLU A 304 21.70 0.24 -3.35
CA GLU A 304 21.95 1.29 -2.35
C GLU A 304 20.65 1.71 -1.63
N SER A 305 19.52 1.78 -2.34
CA SER A 305 18.21 2.02 -1.73
C SER A 305 17.80 0.89 -0.78
N LEU A 306 18.08 -0.36 -1.14
CA LEU A 306 17.87 -1.50 -0.25
C LEU A 306 18.66 -1.34 1.06
N ARG A 307 19.93 -0.91 1.01
CA ARG A 307 20.74 -0.61 2.21
C ARG A 307 20.10 0.43 3.10
N GLN A 308 19.56 1.49 2.51
CA GLN A 308 18.86 2.56 3.25
C GLN A 308 17.56 2.08 3.90
N ARG A 309 16.99 0.97 3.43
CA ARG A 309 15.77 0.33 3.92
C ARG A 309 16.05 -0.86 4.86
N ASN A 310 17.25 -0.96 5.43
CA ASN A 310 17.70 -2.04 6.32
C ASN A 310 17.80 -3.43 5.67
N TYR A 311 17.99 -3.47 4.36
CA TYR A 311 18.40 -4.69 3.67
C TYR A 311 19.91 -4.67 3.50
N ALA A 312 20.60 -5.70 3.98
CA ALA A 312 22.06 -5.82 3.89
C ALA A 312 22.45 -6.75 2.73
N PRO A 313 23.00 -6.23 1.62
CA PRO A 313 23.55 -7.07 0.56
C PRO A 313 24.83 -7.76 1.02
N VAL A 314 24.89 -9.06 0.84
CA VAL A 314 26.02 -9.94 1.12
C VAL A 314 26.63 -10.34 -0.22
N ASP A 315 27.94 -10.13 -0.34
CA ASP A 315 28.77 -10.46 -1.50
C ASP A 315 28.13 -10.08 -2.85
N PRO A 316 27.76 -8.79 -3.06
CA PRO A 316 27.16 -8.39 -4.33
C PRO A 316 28.15 -8.51 -5.47
N ILE A 317 27.75 -9.22 -6.51
CA ILE A 317 28.44 -9.28 -7.80
C ILE A 317 27.61 -8.46 -8.78
N VAL A 318 28.24 -7.49 -9.42
CA VAL A 318 27.63 -6.69 -10.48
C VAL A 318 28.61 -6.62 -11.65
N GLU A 319 28.16 -7.08 -12.82
CA GLU A 319 28.87 -7.01 -14.09
C GLU A 319 28.18 -6.00 -15.01
N THR A 320 28.96 -5.26 -15.78
CA THR A 320 28.47 -4.16 -16.63
C THR A 320 28.28 -4.54 -18.10
N ASP A 321 28.93 -5.59 -18.58
CA ASP A 321 28.85 -6.05 -19.97
C ASP A 321 29.12 -7.56 -20.08
N PRO A 322 28.06 -8.41 -20.15
CA PRO A 322 26.65 -8.04 -20.09
C PRO A 322 26.24 -7.56 -18.69
N VAL A 323 25.16 -6.76 -18.62
CA VAL A 323 24.57 -6.38 -17.33
C VAL A 323 24.05 -7.63 -16.63
N TYR A 324 24.66 -7.95 -15.49
CA TYR A 324 24.28 -9.07 -14.64
C TYR A 324 24.54 -8.71 -13.20
N PHE A 325 23.65 -9.11 -12.30
CA PHE A 325 23.89 -8.95 -10.88
C PHE A 325 23.36 -10.13 -10.07
N THR A 326 24.03 -10.39 -8.96
CA THR A 326 23.60 -11.38 -7.97
C THR A 326 24.08 -10.99 -6.59
N THR A 327 23.20 -11.11 -5.60
CA THR A 327 23.54 -10.88 -4.19
C THR A 327 22.58 -11.65 -3.30
N THR A 328 23.07 -12.08 -2.14
CA THR A 328 22.17 -12.51 -1.06
C THR A 328 21.82 -11.28 -0.24
N ILE A 329 20.54 -11.05 0.02
CA ILE A 329 20.07 -9.97 0.87
C ILE A 329 19.67 -10.54 2.24
N TYR A 330 20.13 -9.88 3.30
CA TYR A 330 19.63 -10.08 4.66
C TYR A 330 18.69 -8.92 5.03
N ASP A 331 17.41 -9.21 5.22
CA ASP A 331 16.44 -8.27 5.80
C ASP A 331 16.70 -8.16 7.30
N VAL A 332 17.34 -7.08 7.72
CA VAL A 332 17.71 -6.87 9.13
C VAL A 332 16.48 -6.69 10.01
N SER A 333 15.37 -6.20 9.45
CA SER A 333 14.15 -5.89 10.20
C SER A 333 13.39 -7.17 10.55
N ASN A 334 13.33 -8.12 9.62
CA ASN A 334 12.58 -9.36 9.78
C ASN A 334 13.48 -10.59 10.07
N GLY A 335 14.80 -10.47 9.93
CA GLY A 335 15.73 -11.57 10.14
C GLY A 335 15.70 -12.63 9.03
N LEU A 336 15.31 -12.24 7.82
CA LEU A 336 15.07 -13.13 6.69
C LEU A 336 16.17 -13.02 5.64
N TYR A 337 16.37 -14.09 4.87
CA TYR A 337 17.31 -14.10 3.75
C TYR A 337 16.59 -14.42 2.44
N PHE A 338 16.99 -13.73 1.37
CA PHE A 338 16.56 -14.03 0.01
C PHE A 338 17.71 -13.75 -0.96
N ASP A 339 17.68 -14.37 -2.14
CA ASP A 339 18.64 -14.03 -3.20
C ASP A 339 17.98 -13.07 -4.18
N LEU A 340 18.73 -12.04 -4.58
CA LEU A 340 18.35 -11.13 -5.65
C LEU A 340 19.31 -11.33 -6.81
N ARG A 341 18.78 -11.70 -7.98
CA ARG A 341 19.56 -11.88 -9.21
C ARG A 341 18.90 -11.14 -10.35
N GLY A 342 19.65 -10.75 -11.36
CA GLY A 342 19.03 -10.16 -12.53
C GLY A 342 20.00 -9.81 -13.63
N ASP A 343 19.42 -9.25 -14.68
CA ASP A 343 20.06 -8.86 -15.92
C ASP A 343 19.43 -7.56 -16.43
N SER A 344 19.75 -7.15 -17.66
CA SER A 344 19.16 -5.95 -18.26
C SER A 344 17.64 -6.05 -18.48
N GLN A 345 17.03 -7.23 -18.44
CA GLN A 345 15.61 -7.40 -18.72
C GLN A 345 14.76 -7.51 -17.45
N SER A 346 15.33 -8.06 -16.37
CA SER A 346 14.55 -8.42 -15.19
C SER A 346 15.38 -8.50 -13.91
N MET A 347 14.75 -8.18 -12.79
CA MET A 347 15.19 -8.54 -11.46
C MET A 347 14.35 -9.70 -10.94
N ARG A 348 15.00 -10.66 -10.29
CA ARG A 348 14.45 -11.94 -9.84
C ARG A 348 14.72 -12.09 -8.36
N LEU A 349 13.65 -12.16 -7.57
CA LEU A 349 13.71 -12.38 -6.14
C LEU A 349 13.44 -13.85 -5.84
N PHE A 350 14.42 -14.54 -5.27
CA PHE A 350 14.31 -15.94 -4.87
C PHE A 350 14.14 -16.01 -3.36
N PRO A 351 12.94 -16.37 -2.86
CA PRO A 351 12.78 -16.66 -1.44
C PRO A 351 13.66 -17.86 -1.04
N ARG A 352 14.01 -17.93 0.25
CA ARG A 352 14.63 -19.11 0.86
C ARG A 352 13.61 -19.81 1.73
N ASP A 353 13.77 -21.12 1.86
CA ASP A 353 12.92 -21.95 2.73
C ASP A 353 12.86 -21.37 4.16
N GLY A 354 11.65 -21.14 4.65
CA GLY A 354 11.37 -20.53 5.94
C GLY A 354 11.61 -19.02 6.00
N SER A 355 11.76 -18.36 4.86
CA SER A 355 11.94 -16.91 4.71
C SER A 355 10.92 -16.26 3.75
N GLU A 356 9.81 -16.94 3.46
CA GLU A 356 8.81 -16.53 2.49
C GLU A 356 7.90 -15.43 3.02
N ASP A 357 8.30 -14.17 2.91
CA ASP A 357 7.49 -13.03 3.36
C ASP A 357 7.09 -12.10 2.22
N LEU A 358 5.79 -11.89 2.05
CA LEU A 358 5.23 -10.93 1.09
C LEU A 358 5.85 -9.52 1.24
N ARG A 359 6.13 -9.09 2.48
CA ARG A 359 6.68 -7.76 2.79
C ARG A 359 8.09 -7.57 2.21
N THR A 360 8.88 -8.64 2.20
CA THR A 360 10.24 -8.62 1.64
C THR A 360 10.20 -8.40 0.13
N PHE A 361 9.28 -9.07 -0.57
CA PHE A 361 9.08 -8.85 -2.00
C PHE A 361 8.67 -7.40 -2.31
N PHE A 362 7.67 -6.87 -1.59
CA PHE A 362 7.25 -5.48 -1.77
C PHE A 362 8.35 -4.48 -1.43
N GLY A 363 9.16 -4.74 -0.39
CA GLY A 363 10.31 -3.91 -0.07
C GLY A 363 11.31 -3.78 -1.22
N VAL A 364 11.56 -4.87 -1.94
CA VAL A 364 12.41 -4.86 -3.14
C VAL A 364 11.72 -4.16 -4.31
N LEU A 365 10.44 -4.46 -4.57
CA LEU A 365 9.67 -3.81 -5.63
C LEU A 365 9.63 -2.29 -5.44
N GLU A 366 9.41 -1.81 -4.22
CA GLU A 366 9.43 -0.40 -3.87
C GLU A 366 10.81 0.23 -4.10
N SER A 367 11.90 -0.45 -3.70
CA SER A 367 13.26 0.01 -3.98
C SER A 367 13.52 0.12 -5.48
N VAL A 368 13.08 -0.83 -6.28
CA VAL A 368 13.20 -0.77 -7.74
C VAL A 368 12.40 0.43 -8.26
N GLN A 369 11.13 0.56 -7.90
CA GLN A 369 10.25 1.65 -8.34
C GLN A 369 10.73 3.05 -7.92
N GLU A 370 11.47 3.18 -6.82
CA GLU A 370 12.05 4.45 -6.37
C GLU A 370 13.33 4.86 -7.09
N ASN A 371 14.08 3.91 -7.68
CA ASN A 371 15.35 4.21 -8.34
C ASN A 371 15.24 4.17 -9.86
N VAL A 372 14.39 3.32 -10.43
CA VAL A 372 14.25 3.18 -11.88
C VAL A 372 13.31 4.25 -12.43
N GLU A 373 13.71 5.03 -13.43
CA GLU A 373 12.84 6.01 -14.13
C GLU A 373 11.61 5.36 -14.82
N LYS A 374 11.52 4.03 -14.78
CA LYS A 374 10.56 3.19 -15.49
C LYS A 374 9.57 2.64 -14.47
N ASP A 375 8.29 2.62 -14.81
CA ASP A 375 7.21 2.05 -14.00
C ASP A 375 7.40 0.54 -13.83
N ALA A 376 8.38 0.09 -13.04
CA ALA A 376 8.68 -1.32 -12.89
C ALA A 376 7.44 -2.06 -12.35
N GLN A 377 7.14 -3.19 -12.99
CA GLN A 377 5.98 -4.01 -12.69
C GLN A 377 6.43 -5.41 -12.28
N SER A 378 5.61 -6.04 -11.44
CA SER A 378 5.77 -7.43 -11.11
C SER A 378 5.09 -8.31 -12.17
N GLN A 379 5.69 -9.46 -12.47
CA GLN A 379 5.15 -10.40 -13.44
C GLN A 379 4.93 -11.77 -12.78
N GLU A 380 3.76 -12.36 -13.02
CA GLU A 380 3.44 -13.72 -12.61
C GLU A 380 4.27 -14.73 -13.43
N ASN A 381 4.78 -15.77 -12.78
CA ASN A 381 5.40 -16.88 -13.49
C ASN A 381 4.34 -17.63 -14.28
N VAL A 382 4.37 -17.50 -15.61
CA VAL A 382 3.55 -18.36 -16.47
C VAL A 382 4.20 -19.74 -16.47
N GLU A 383 3.52 -20.74 -15.87
CA GLU A 383 3.94 -22.13 -16.02
C GLU A 383 4.08 -22.44 -17.51
N VAL A 384 5.32 -22.71 -17.94
CA VAL A 384 5.55 -23.32 -19.25
C VAL A 384 5.04 -24.74 -19.13
N VAL A 385 3.79 -24.96 -19.56
CA VAL A 385 3.26 -26.32 -19.77
C VAL A 385 4.21 -26.99 -20.76
N GLN A 386 5.06 -27.88 -20.24
CA GLN A 386 5.89 -28.73 -21.08
C GLN A 386 4.97 -29.72 -21.78
N GLU A 387 4.74 -29.53 -23.08
CA GLU A 387 4.09 -30.53 -23.95
C GLU A 387 4.95 -31.78 -24.16
#